data_AF-A0A1Y4IU97-F1
#
_entry.id   AF-A0A1Y4IU97-F1
#
_cell.length_a   1.000
_cell.length_b   1.000
_cell.length_c   1.000
_cell.angle_alpha   90.00
_cell.angle_beta   90.00
_cell.angle_gamma   90.00
#
_symmetry.space_group_name_H-M   'P 1'
#
loop_
_entity.id
_entity.type
_entity.pdbx_description
1 polymer ?
#
loop_
_entity_poly.entity_id
_entity_poly.type
_entity_poly.pdbx_seq_one_letter_code
_entity_poly.pdbx_strand_id
1 'polypeptide(L)'
;MKNINLREYYPSIYPNDFYITVSDDIAEVFRKSENTEKAYYKKKKRNKAYYSLDADPSLESHILGSEPSPMVLYEQKHLRMALYQAMEHLSEKQYRRLSAHLFQRMSISEIAHAEGISKASIQDSIEQALRTISKILMANSYI
;
A
#
# COMPACT_ATOMS: atom_id res chain seq x y z
N MET A 1 19.81 -27.91 40.74
CA MET A 1 18.47 -27.45 41.17
C MET A 1 18.40 -25.96 40.98
N LYS A 2 17.29 -25.43 40.45
CA LYS A 2 17.12 -24.01 40.13
C LYS A 2 15.78 -23.50 40.63
N ASN A 3 15.76 -22.24 41.06
CA ASN A 3 14.52 -21.56 41.40
C ASN A 3 13.96 -20.87 40.16
N ILE A 4 12.69 -21.12 39.86
CA ILE A 4 11.96 -20.51 38.74
C ILE A 4 10.75 -19.79 39.30
N ASN A 5 10.46 -18.61 38.74
CA ASN A 5 9.25 -17.85 39.05
C ASN A 5 8.11 -18.27 38.12
N LEU A 6 7.03 -18.84 38.65
CA LEU A 6 5.89 -19.28 37.85
C LEU A 6 5.07 -18.12 37.26
N ARG A 7 5.15 -16.91 37.83
CA ARG A 7 4.49 -15.72 37.26
C ARG A 7 4.97 -15.40 35.84
N GLU A 8 6.25 -15.65 35.56
CA GLU A 8 6.83 -15.35 34.24
C GLU A 8 6.24 -16.23 33.13
N TYR A 9 5.86 -17.47 33.46
CA TYR A 9 5.35 -18.44 32.50
C TYR A 9 3.82 -18.50 32.49
N TYR A 10 3.18 -18.29 33.65
CA TYR A 10 1.73 -18.42 33.83
C TYR A 10 1.14 -17.24 34.61
N PRO A 11 1.25 -15.99 34.09
CA PRO A 11 0.85 -14.79 34.81
C PRO A 11 -0.65 -14.71 35.12
N SER A 12 -1.50 -15.37 34.33
CA SER A 12 -2.95 -15.42 34.57
C SER A 12 -3.33 -16.30 35.77
N ILE A 13 -2.49 -17.29 36.12
CA ILE A 13 -2.71 -18.24 37.22
C ILE A 13 -1.96 -17.79 38.47
N TYR A 14 -0.75 -17.25 38.30
CA TYR A 14 0.10 -16.74 39.37
C TYR A 14 0.30 -15.22 39.22
N PRO A 15 -0.60 -14.40 39.77
CA PRO A 15 -0.52 -12.94 39.61
C PRO A 15 0.63 -12.30 40.39
N ASN A 16 1.11 -12.96 41.46
CA ASN A 16 2.23 -12.54 42.28
C ASN A 16 3.44 -13.46 42.05
N ASP A 17 4.64 -12.97 42.40
CA ASP A 17 5.87 -13.77 42.33
C ASP A 17 5.72 -15.05 43.15
N PHE A 18 5.93 -16.20 42.49
CA PHE A 18 5.81 -17.51 43.10
C PHE A 18 6.97 -18.39 42.65
N TYR A 19 7.94 -18.60 43.55
CA TYR A 19 9.17 -19.31 43.26
C TYR A 19 9.06 -20.78 43.64
N ILE A 20 9.44 -21.67 42.72
CA ILE A 20 9.57 -23.11 42.97
C ILE A 20 10.99 -23.58 42.68
N THR A 21 11.47 -24.52 43.47
CA THR A 21 12.76 -25.19 43.21
C THR A 21 12.52 -26.42 42.35
N VAL A 22 13.07 -26.42 41.14
CA VAL A 22 12.98 -27.53 40.19
C VAL A 22 14.36 -28.14 39.90
N SER A 23 14.38 -29.34 39.31
CA SER A 23 15.61 -29.92 38.79
C SER A 23 16.16 -29.12 37.61
N ASP A 24 17.45 -29.31 37.31
CA ASP A 24 18.10 -28.58 36.22
C ASP A 24 17.52 -28.98 34.86
N ASP A 25 17.14 -30.25 34.68
CA ASP A 25 16.50 -30.76 33.47
C ASP A 25 15.17 -30.06 33.19
N ILE A 26 14.33 -29.91 34.23
CA ILE A 26 13.05 -29.21 34.11
C ILE A 26 13.28 -27.73 33.76
N ALA A 27 14.25 -27.09 34.41
CA ALA A 27 14.59 -25.70 34.12
C ALA A 27 15.09 -25.49 32.68
N GLU A 28 15.82 -26.46 32.13
CA GLU A 28 16.28 -26.43 30.74
C GLU A 28 15.12 -26.53 29.75
N VAL A 29 14.12 -27.37 30.03
CA VAL A 29 12.90 -27.47 29.21
C VAL A 29 12.17 -26.14 29.13
N PHE A 30 11.97 -25.44 30.24
CA PHE A 30 11.34 -24.11 30.27
C PHE A 30 12.15 -23.06 29.49
N ARG A 31 13.48 -23.09 29.58
CA ARG A 31 14.33 -22.19 28.79
C ARG A 31 14.22 -22.48 27.29
N LYS A 32 14.16 -23.75 26.91
CA LYS A 32 14.06 -24.15 25.50
C LYS A 32 12.72 -23.75 24.90
N SER A 33 11.62 -23.89 25.64
CA SER A 33 10.30 -23.45 25.17
C SER A 33 10.25 -21.94 24.95
N GLU A 34 10.75 -21.14 25.91
CA GLU A 34 10.79 -19.68 25.80
C GLU A 34 11.60 -19.22 24.58
N ASN A 35 12.78 -19.83 24.36
CA ASN A 35 13.60 -19.52 23.19
C ASN A 35 12.90 -19.88 21.87
N THR A 36 12.19 -21.00 21.84
CA THR A 36 11.43 -21.44 20.66
C THR A 36 10.30 -20.45 20.36
N GLU A 37 9.58 -19.99 21.37
CA GLU A 37 8.52 -19.02 21.24
C GLU A 37 9.05 -17.64 20.78
N LYS A 38 10.15 -17.16 21.37
CA LYS A 38 10.83 -15.93 20.91
C LYS A 38 11.29 -16.04 19.45
N ALA A 39 11.83 -17.18 19.05
CA ALA A 39 12.23 -17.43 17.66
C ALA A 39 11.02 -17.43 16.71
N TYR A 40 9.90 -18.03 17.13
CA TYR A 40 8.64 -18.01 16.40
C TYR A 40 8.12 -16.57 16.19
N TYR A 41 8.03 -15.76 17.25
CA TYR A 41 7.60 -14.36 17.13
C TYR A 41 8.50 -13.54 16.21
N LYS A 42 9.83 -13.72 16.29
CA LYS A 42 10.78 -13.08 15.38
C LYS A 42 10.55 -13.49 13.93
N LYS A 43 10.33 -14.78 13.66
CA LYS A 43 10.01 -15.30 12.32
C LYS A 43 8.70 -14.72 11.80
N LYS A 44 7.65 -14.70 12.64
CA LYS A 44 6.34 -14.11 12.33
C LYS A 44 6.47 -12.64 11.93
N LYS A 45 7.21 -11.84 12.70
CA LYS A 45 7.44 -10.41 12.42
C LYS A 45 8.23 -10.19 11.13
N ARG A 46 9.34 -10.92 10.93
CA ARG A 46 10.17 -10.81 9.72
C ARG A 46 9.37 -11.13 8.46
N ASN A 47 8.55 -12.16 8.51
CA ASN A 47 7.73 -12.60 7.39
C ASN A 47 6.39 -11.85 7.30
N LYS A 48 6.15 -10.86 8.17
CA LYS A 48 4.87 -10.13 8.25
C LYS A 48 3.64 -11.04 8.41
N ALA A 49 3.81 -12.24 8.95
CA ALA A 49 2.75 -13.24 9.10
C ALA A 49 1.83 -12.95 10.32
N TYR A 50 1.69 -11.67 10.68
CA TYR A 50 0.72 -11.16 11.65
C TYR A 50 -0.46 -10.45 10.99
N TYR A 51 -0.40 -10.21 9.67
CA TYR A 51 -1.58 -9.82 8.90
C TYR A 51 -2.49 -11.04 8.74
N SER A 52 -3.64 -11.05 9.42
CA SER A 52 -4.77 -11.88 9.01
C SER A 52 -5.41 -11.26 7.76
N LEU A 53 -6.22 -12.03 7.04
CA LEU A 53 -7.07 -11.48 5.99
C LEU A 53 -7.96 -10.36 6.57
N ASP A 54 -8.45 -10.55 7.79
CA ASP A 54 -9.27 -9.55 8.52
C ASP A 54 -8.49 -8.30 8.99
N ALA A 55 -7.17 -8.23 8.79
CA ALA A 55 -6.37 -7.13 9.31
C ALA A 55 -6.62 -5.80 8.58
N ASP A 56 -7.09 -5.88 7.34
CA ASP A 56 -7.48 -4.73 6.53
C ASP A 56 -8.66 -5.13 5.62
N PRO A 57 -9.83 -4.48 5.74
CA PRO A 57 -10.98 -4.71 4.83
C PRO A 57 -10.61 -4.55 3.35
N SER A 58 -9.57 -3.76 3.06
CA SER A 58 -9.04 -3.57 1.71
C SER A 58 -8.29 -4.82 1.24
N LEU A 59 -7.59 -5.55 2.10
CA LEU A 59 -6.78 -6.71 1.71
C LEU A 59 -7.64 -7.86 1.20
N GLU A 60 -8.78 -8.12 1.84
CA GLU A 60 -9.71 -9.18 1.43
C GLU A 60 -10.34 -8.91 0.07
N SER A 61 -10.82 -7.67 -0.14
CA SER A 61 -11.43 -7.27 -1.42
C SER A 61 -10.45 -7.33 -2.59
N HIS A 62 -9.18 -6.98 -2.37
CA HIS A 62 -8.14 -7.05 -3.41
C HIS A 62 -7.76 -8.50 -3.79
N ILE A 63 -7.86 -9.44 -2.85
CA ILE A 63 -7.50 -10.85 -3.09
C ILE A 63 -8.68 -11.63 -3.68
N LEU A 64 -9.91 -11.37 -3.21
CA LEU A 64 -11.11 -12.12 -3.60
C LEU A 64 -11.69 -11.70 -4.97
N GLY A 65 -11.20 -10.61 -5.57
CA GLY A 65 -11.67 -10.16 -6.88
C GLY A 65 -13.17 -9.83 -6.87
N SER A 66 -13.68 -9.27 -5.76
CA SER A 66 -15.08 -8.90 -5.63
C SER A 66 -15.47 -7.91 -6.72
N GLU A 67 -16.57 -8.17 -7.42
CA GLU A 67 -17.09 -7.20 -8.39
C GLU A 67 -17.38 -5.87 -7.70
N PRO A 68 -16.97 -4.73 -8.29
CA PRO A 68 -17.25 -3.42 -7.71
C PRO A 68 -18.76 -3.20 -7.62
N SER A 69 -19.21 -2.62 -6.51
CA SER A 69 -20.61 -2.22 -6.36
C SER A 69 -21.04 -1.32 -7.52
N PRO A 70 -22.31 -1.39 -7.99
CA PRO A 70 -22.84 -0.51 -9.02
C PRO A 70 -22.58 0.98 -8.78
N MET A 71 -22.58 1.41 -7.50
CA MET A 71 -22.25 2.78 -7.12
C MET A 71 -20.80 3.15 -7.50
N VAL A 72 -19.85 2.27 -7.18
CA VAL A 72 -18.43 2.46 -7.52
C VAL A 72 -18.22 2.50 -9.03
N LEU A 73 -18.91 1.63 -9.78
CA LEU A 73 -18.86 1.65 -11.25
C LEU A 73 -19.41 2.96 -11.82
N TYR A 74 -20.49 3.48 -11.25
CA TYR A 74 -21.07 4.76 -11.63
C TYR A 74 -20.09 5.91 -11.36
N GLU A 75 -19.48 5.97 -10.18
CA GLU A 75 -18.49 6.98 -9.80
C GLU A 75 -17.27 6.95 -10.74
N GLN A 76 -16.74 5.77 -11.05
CA GLN A 76 -15.64 5.60 -12.00
C GLN A 76 -16.00 6.10 -13.40
N LYS A 77 -17.21 5.75 -13.88
CA LYS A 77 -17.71 6.22 -15.18
C LYS A 77 -17.84 7.73 -15.20
N HIS A 78 -18.42 8.31 -14.16
CA HIS A 78 -18.63 9.74 -14.02
C HIS A 78 -17.30 10.51 -13.98
N LEU A 79 -16.33 10.06 -13.18
CA LEU A 79 -14.98 10.62 -13.14
C LEU A 79 -14.27 10.54 -14.49
N ARG A 80 -14.40 9.40 -15.19
CA ARG A 80 -13.80 9.22 -16.52
C ARG A 80 -14.40 10.19 -17.53
N MET A 81 -15.70 10.44 -17.49
CA MET A 81 -16.35 11.43 -18.34
C MET A 81 -15.83 12.84 -18.06
N ALA A 82 -15.71 13.21 -16.78
CA ALA A 82 -15.15 14.51 -16.38
C ALA A 82 -13.72 14.70 -16.87
N LEU A 83 -12.89 13.66 -16.82
CA LEU A 83 -11.54 13.68 -17.37
C LEU A 83 -11.54 13.92 -18.89
N TYR A 84 -12.40 13.24 -19.63
CA TYR A 84 -12.50 13.45 -21.08
C TYR A 84 -12.92 14.89 -21.41
N GLN A 85 -13.92 15.42 -20.71
CA GLN A 85 -14.34 16.82 -20.86
C GLN A 85 -13.20 17.79 -20.55
N ALA A 86 -12.42 17.55 -19.49
CA ALA A 86 -11.26 18.37 -19.16
C ALA A 86 -10.16 18.29 -20.25
N MET A 87 -9.99 17.13 -20.87
CA MET A 87 -9.03 16.94 -21.97
C MET A 87 -9.46 17.62 -23.26
N GLU A 88 -10.75 17.79 -23.53
CA GLU A 88 -11.27 18.52 -24.69
C GLU A 88 -10.87 20.02 -24.66
N HIS A 89 -10.61 20.57 -23.48
CA HIS A 89 -10.13 21.95 -23.33
C HIS A 89 -8.62 22.12 -23.59
N LEU A 90 -7.88 21.03 -23.84
CA LEU A 90 -6.46 21.11 -24.20
C LEU A 90 -6.28 21.44 -25.68
N SER A 91 -5.17 22.12 -26.00
CA SER A 91 -4.75 22.21 -27.40
C SER A 91 -4.40 20.83 -27.95
N GLU A 92 -4.61 20.59 -29.25
CA GLU A 92 -4.26 19.30 -29.88
C GLU A 92 -2.81 18.87 -29.63
N LYS A 93 -1.89 19.85 -29.58
CA LYS A 93 -0.47 19.58 -29.32
C LYS A 93 -0.26 19.06 -27.89
N GLN A 94 -0.87 19.71 -26.91
CA GLN A 94 -0.82 19.28 -25.52
C GLN A 94 -1.47 17.91 -25.34
N TYR A 95 -2.64 17.69 -25.94
CA TYR A 95 -3.33 16.41 -25.91
C TYR A 95 -2.48 15.29 -26.49
N ARG A 96 -1.87 15.48 -27.68
CA ARG A 96 -1.01 14.48 -28.31
C ARG A 96 0.21 14.13 -27.45
N ARG A 97 0.90 15.13 -26.89
CA ARG A 97 2.06 14.92 -26.01
C ARG A 97 1.68 14.19 -24.72
N LEU A 98 0.57 14.59 -24.09
CA LEU A 98 0.03 13.94 -22.90
C LEU A 98 -0.37 12.49 -23.20
N SER A 99 -1.01 12.26 -24.35
CA SER A 99 -1.46 10.94 -24.80
C SER A 99 -0.28 10.01 -25.09
N ALA A 100 0.74 10.50 -25.80
CA ALA A 100 1.97 9.76 -26.05
C ALA A 100 2.64 9.33 -24.73
N HIS A 101 2.68 10.23 -23.74
CA HIS A 101 3.31 9.93 -22.46
C HIS A 101 2.49 8.94 -21.61
N LEU A 102 1.19 9.20 -21.43
CA LEU A 102 0.34 8.43 -20.51
C LEU A 102 -0.20 7.13 -21.12
N PHE A 103 -0.72 7.18 -22.35
CA PHE A 103 -1.38 6.04 -22.99
C PHE A 103 -0.40 5.19 -23.81
N GLN A 104 0.54 5.82 -24.52
CA GLN A 104 1.52 5.10 -25.35
C GLN A 104 2.81 4.77 -24.62
N ARG A 105 2.94 5.21 -23.35
CA ARG A 105 4.11 4.98 -22.49
C ARG A 105 5.44 5.49 -23.06
N MET A 106 5.39 6.47 -23.95
CA MET A 106 6.60 7.10 -24.49
C MET A 106 7.25 7.98 -23.42
N SER A 107 8.58 7.95 -23.36
CA SER A 107 9.35 8.87 -22.53
C SER A 107 9.33 10.28 -23.12
N ILE A 108 9.54 11.29 -22.28
CA ILE A 108 9.67 12.70 -22.71
C ILE A 108 10.77 12.85 -23.78
N SER A 109 11.84 12.05 -23.66
CA SER A 109 12.95 12.05 -24.62
C SER A 109 12.54 11.53 -26.00
N GLU A 110 11.75 10.45 -26.05
CA GLU A 110 11.26 9.88 -27.30
C GLU A 110 10.27 10.83 -27.99
N ILE A 111 9.37 11.46 -27.23
CA ILE A 111 8.44 12.47 -27.75
C ILE A 111 9.22 13.68 -28.30
N ALA A 112 10.21 14.16 -27.55
CA ALA A 112 11.08 15.26 -27.96
C ALA A 112 11.82 14.94 -29.27
N HIS A 113 12.37 13.73 -29.39
CA HIS A 113 13.02 13.27 -30.61
C HIS A 113 12.04 13.16 -31.79
N ALA A 114 10.83 12.64 -31.56
CA ALA A 114 9.82 12.50 -32.60
C ALA A 114 9.32 13.86 -33.13
N GLU A 115 9.20 14.86 -32.26
CA GLU A 115 8.79 16.22 -32.65
C GLU A 115 9.96 17.14 -33.06
N GLY A 116 11.21 16.72 -32.85
CA GLY A 116 12.40 17.56 -33.10
C GLY A 116 12.53 18.76 -32.17
N ILE A 117 12.00 18.67 -30.94
CA ILE A 117 11.92 19.76 -29.96
C ILE A 117 12.75 19.41 -28.72
N SER A 118 13.13 20.41 -27.92
CA SER A 118 13.83 20.18 -26.65
C SER A 118 12.95 19.44 -25.63
N LYS A 119 13.57 18.61 -24.79
CA LYS A 119 12.88 17.87 -23.71
C LYS A 119 12.15 18.80 -22.75
N ALA A 120 12.76 19.94 -22.40
CA ALA A 120 12.18 20.93 -21.52
C ALA A 120 10.83 21.46 -22.06
N SER A 121 10.75 21.76 -23.36
CA SER A 121 9.51 22.25 -23.97
C SER A 121 8.39 21.19 -24.00
N ILE A 122 8.74 19.91 -24.14
CA ILE A 122 7.76 18.82 -24.00
C ILE A 122 7.26 18.73 -22.55
N GLN A 123 8.19 18.76 -21.59
CA GLN A 123 7.86 18.70 -20.17
C GLN A 123 6.93 19.86 -19.76
N ASP A 124 7.31 21.11 -20.07
CA ASP A 124 6.50 22.30 -19.79
C ASP A 124 5.10 22.20 -20.40
N SER A 125 5.01 21.67 -21.62
CA SER A 125 3.74 21.45 -22.32
C SER A 125 2.85 20.43 -21.62
N ILE A 126 3.42 19.33 -21.12
CA ILE A 126 2.68 18.29 -20.39
C ILE A 126 2.26 18.82 -19.02
N GLU A 127 3.15 19.50 -18.30
CA GLU A 127 2.84 20.11 -17.01
C GLU A 127 1.70 21.15 -17.14
N GLN A 128 1.75 21.99 -18.17
CA GLN A 128 0.69 22.96 -18.42
C GLN A 128 -0.64 22.27 -18.76
N ALA A 129 -0.62 21.16 -19.52
CA ALA A 129 -1.82 20.39 -19.80
C ALA A 129 -2.44 19.80 -18.52
N LEU A 130 -1.61 19.24 -17.64
CA LEU A 130 -2.04 18.71 -16.35
C LEU A 130 -2.60 19.80 -15.44
N ARG A 131 -1.99 20.99 -15.41
CA ARG A 131 -2.50 22.16 -14.67
C ARG A 131 -3.87 22.59 -15.17
N THR A 132 -4.09 22.61 -16.49
CA THR A 132 -5.40 22.94 -17.07
C THR A 132 -6.46 21.92 -16.68
N ILE A 133 -6.15 20.62 -16.81
CA ILE A 133 -7.06 19.55 -16.37
C ILE A 133 -7.40 19.69 -14.88
N SER A 134 -6.39 19.86 -14.02
CA SER A 134 -6.57 20.03 -12.58
C SER A 134 -7.49 21.21 -12.26
N LYS A 135 -7.31 22.36 -12.92
CA LYS A 135 -8.19 23.54 -12.72
C LYS A 135 -9.65 23.24 -13.08
N ILE A 136 -9.89 22.54 -14.18
CA ILE A 136 -11.25 22.19 -14.62
C ILE A 136 -11.90 21.22 -13.64
N LEU A 137 -11.15 20.22 -13.17
CA LEU A 137 -11.65 19.25 -12.20
C LEU A 137 -11.97 19.89 -10.84
N MET A 138 -11.11 20.81 -10.36
CA MET A 138 -11.38 21.59 -9.14
C MET A 138 -12.61 22.48 -9.28
N ALA A 139 -12.78 23.12 -10.44
CA ALA A 139 -13.96 23.96 -10.70
C ALA A 139 -15.27 23.14 -10.68
N ASN A 140 -15.20 21.86 -11.06
CA ASN A 140 -16.32 20.94 -11.06
C ASN A 140 -16.40 20.07 -9.78
N SER A 141 -15.64 20.40 -8.74
CA SER A 141 -15.64 19.73 -7.43
C SER A 141 -15.26 18.24 -7.43
N TYR A 142 -14.41 17.81 -8.37
CA TYR A 142 -13.90 16.42 -8.40
C TYR A 142 -12.62 16.23 -7.57
N ILE A 143 -11.85 17.31 -7.36
CA ILE A 143 -10.54 17.35 -6.68
C ILE A 143 -10.48 18.62 -5.83
#